data_AF-A0A7C5GSK7-F1
#
_entry.id   AF-A0A7C5GSK7-F1
#
_cell.length_a   1.000
_cell.length_b   1.000
_cell.length_c   1.000
_cell.angle_alpha   90.00
_cell.angle_beta   90.00
_cell.angle_gamma   90.00
#
_symmetry.space_group_name_H-M   'P 1'
#
loop_
_entity.id
_entity.type
_entity.pdbx_description
1 polymer ?
#
loop_
_entity_poly.entity_id
_entity_poly.type
_entity_poly.pdbx_seq_one_letter_code
_entity_poly.pdbx_strand_id
1 'polypeptide(L)'
;MNHLDKLIARADKAIEIAKPLTTKQRKKMKKGTFCGPNRSFPVPDCKHVATAKAFLGRSKFSASTKKKIAACINRKAKQLGCTPGKKAKAGTYPKYIELSTEEKMLYSSEIFETTRDIVEESIGSPGFDPFGMYPEEDVPEEVKQRDCHCE
;
A
#
# COMPACT_ATOMS: atom_id res chain seq x y z
N MET A 1 26.82 16.99 -4.46
CA MET A 1 25.65 16.16 -4.09
C MET A 1 26.08 15.13 -3.07
N ASN A 2 25.48 15.19 -1.88
CA ASN A 2 25.78 14.28 -0.79
C ASN A 2 25.21 12.88 -1.07
N HIS A 3 25.73 11.87 -0.39
CA HIS A 3 25.24 10.48 -0.52
C HIS A 3 23.74 10.39 -0.19
N LEU A 4 23.30 11.14 0.83
CA LEU A 4 21.91 11.22 1.23
C LEU A 4 21.00 11.77 0.11
N ASP A 5 21.42 12.85 -0.57
CA ASP A 5 20.66 13.43 -1.69
C ASP A 5 20.47 12.43 -2.83
N LYS A 6 21.50 11.61 -3.10
CA LYS A 6 21.43 10.55 -4.13
C LYS A 6 20.43 9.45 -3.75
N LEU A 7 20.30 9.13 -2.47
CA LEU A 7 19.33 8.15 -1.98
C LEU A 7 17.91 8.70 -2.07
N ILE A 8 17.69 9.95 -1.65
CA ILE A 8 16.40 10.62 -1.74
C ILE A 8 15.92 10.68 -3.20
N ALA A 9 16.78 11.14 -4.12
CA ALA A 9 16.44 11.21 -5.54
C ALA A 9 16.09 9.84 -6.16
N ARG A 10 16.73 8.77 -5.69
CA ARG A 10 16.40 7.39 -6.12
C ARG A 10 15.05 6.95 -5.56
N ALA A 11 14.74 7.27 -4.31
CA ALA A 11 13.46 6.97 -3.69
C ALA A 11 12.31 7.72 -4.40
N ASP A 12 12.46 9.02 -4.64
CA ASP A 12 11.47 9.83 -5.36
C ASP A 12 11.22 9.29 -6.77
N LYS A 13 12.29 8.94 -7.51
CA LYS A 13 12.16 8.33 -8.83
C LYS A 13 11.43 6.98 -8.77
N ALA A 14 11.67 6.18 -7.73
CA ALA A 14 10.98 4.91 -7.55
C ALA A 14 9.48 5.12 -7.26
N ILE A 15 9.15 6.12 -6.45
CA ILE A 15 7.77 6.52 -6.13
C ILE A 15 7.05 7.00 -7.40
N GLU A 16 7.66 7.90 -8.18
CA GLU A 16 7.08 8.38 -9.44
C GLU A 16 6.80 7.26 -10.44
N ILE A 17 7.71 6.30 -10.57
CA ILE A 17 7.50 5.13 -11.46
C ILE A 17 6.37 4.22 -10.92
N ALA A 18 6.18 4.15 -9.60
CA ALA A 18 5.15 3.33 -8.98
C ALA A 18 3.76 3.97 -8.99
N LYS A 19 3.65 5.28 -9.23
CA LYS A 19 2.36 5.96 -9.29
C LYS A 19 1.47 5.39 -10.40
N PRO A 20 0.16 5.24 -10.14
CA PRO A 20 -0.78 4.81 -11.17
C PRO A 20 -0.85 5.86 -12.29
N LEU A 21 -0.97 5.40 -13.54
CA LEU A 21 -1.14 6.28 -14.70
C LEU A 21 -2.41 7.13 -14.58
N THR A 22 -2.26 8.44 -14.67
CA THR A 22 -3.38 9.38 -14.72
C THR A 22 -4.22 9.21 -16.00
N THR A 23 -5.45 9.70 -16.00
CA THR A 23 -6.35 9.63 -17.17
C THR A 23 -5.78 10.35 -18.39
N LYS A 24 -5.13 11.51 -18.20
CA LYS A 24 -4.46 12.27 -19.25
C LYS A 24 -3.32 11.46 -19.88
N GLN A 25 -2.47 10.83 -19.05
CA GLN A 25 -1.39 9.96 -19.52
C GLN A 25 -1.95 8.76 -20.30
N ARG A 26 -3.00 8.10 -19.79
CA ARG A 26 -3.65 6.97 -20.49
C ARG A 26 -4.19 7.34 -21.86
N LYS A 27 -4.75 8.55 -22.03
CA LYS A 27 -5.27 9.04 -23.32
C LYS A 27 -4.16 9.26 -24.35
N LYS A 28 -3.01 9.79 -23.93
CA LYS A 28 -1.84 10.05 -24.80
C LYS A 28 -1.14 8.78 -25.29
N MET A 29 -1.33 7.65 -24.60
CA MET A 29 -0.70 6.37 -24.96
C MET A 29 -1.32 5.72 -26.19
N LYS A 30 -0.49 5.02 -26.98
CA LYS A 30 -0.92 4.25 -28.15
C LYS A 30 -1.90 3.15 -27.73
N LYS A 31 -2.92 2.89 -28.56
CA LYS A 31 -3.93 1.84 -28.30
C LYS A 31 -3.29 0.47 -28.07
N GLY A 32 -2.18 0.18 -28.75
CA GLY A 32 -1.41 -1.06 -28.62
C GLY A 32 -0.68 -1.26 -27.28
N THR A 33 -0.67 -0.28 -26.38
CA THR A 33 -0.10 -0.41 -25.03
C THR A 33 -1.10 -0.98 -24.02
N PHE A 34 -2.37 -1.15 -24.40
CA PHE A 34 -3.41 -1.65 -23.52
C PHE A 34 -3.78 -3.10 -23.85
N CYS A 35 -4.06 -3.87 -22.82
CA CYS A 35 -4.63 -5.20 -22.89
C CYS A 35 -6.07 -5.21 -22.35
N GLY A 36 -6.93 -6.01 -22.98
CA GLY A 36 -8.33 -6.16 -22.60
C GLY A 36 -9.30 -5.15 -23.22
N PRO A 37 -10.61 -5.39 -23.03
CA PRO A 37 -11.66 -4.53 -23.58
C PRO A 37 -11.54 -3.10 -23.03
N ASN A 38 -11.95 -2.10 -23.82
CA ASN A 38 -12.00 -0.69 -23.42
C ASN A 38 -10.69 -0.13 -22.85
N ARG A 39 -9.53 -0.63 -23.28
CA ARG A 39 -8.21 -0.19 -22.80
C ARG A 39 -8.08 -0.32 -21.26
N SER A 40 -8.63 -1.39 -20.68
CA SER A 40 -8.74 -1.57 -19.23
C SER A 40 -7.39 -1.76 -18.54
N PHE A 41 -6.45 -2.51 -19.14
CA PHE A 41 -5.16 -2.81 -18.53
C PHE A 41 -4.02 -2.12 -19.28
N PRO A 42 -3.45 -1.01 -18.79
CA PRO A 42 -2.24 -0.42 -19.37
C PRO A 42 -1.03 -1.31 -19.08
N VAL A 43 -0.22 -1.60 -20.11
CA VAL A 43 1.02 -2.39 -20.00
C VAL A 43 2.20 -1.67 -20.71
N PRO A 44 2.62 -0.48 -20.21
CA PRO A 44 3.79 0.23 -20.77
C PRO A 44 5.12 -0.40 -20.39
N ASP A 45 5.23 -1.01 -19.22
CA ASP A 45 6.48 -1.50 -18.66
C ASP A 45 6.28 -2.83 -17.90
N CYS A 46 7.38 -3.38 -17.40
CA CYS A 46 7.37 -4.66 -16.67
C CYS A 46 6.68 -4.60 -15.30
N LYS A 47 6.62 -3.44 -14.64
CA LYS A 47 5.90 -3.29 -13.37
C LYS A 47 4.40 -3.36 -13.59
N HIS A 48 3.91 -2.66 -14.62
CA HIS A 48 2.52 -2.69 -15.04
C HIS A 48 2.10 -4.07 -15.57
N VAL A 49 3.01 -4.88 -16.13
CA VAL A 49 2.75 -6.30 -16.42
C VAL A 49 2.39 -7.05 -15.13
N ALA A 50 3.20 -6.90 -14.07
CA ALA A 50 2.97 -7.58 -12.79
C ALA A 50 1.66 -7.13 -12.15
N THR A 51 1.42 -5.80 -12.10
CA THR A 51 0.18 -5.23 -11.58
C THR A 51 -1.04 -5.68 -12.39
N ALA A 52 -0.94 -5.71 -13.72
CA ALA A 52 -2.04 -6.16 -14.57
C ALA A 52 -2.38 -7.64 -14.33
N LYS A 53 -1.38 -8.51 -14.11
CA LYS A 53 -1.61 -9.91 -13.75
C LYS A 53 -2.28 -10.05 -12.38
N ALA A 54 -1.84 -9.30 -11.38
CA ALA A 54 -2.44 -9.30 -10.05
C ALA A 54 -3.90 -8.80 -10.10
N PHE A 55 -4.16 -7.71 -10.82
CA PHE A 55 -5.49 -7.14 -10.98
C PHE A 55 -6.42 -8.05 -11.79
N LEU A 56 -5.89 -8.81 -12.74
CA LEU A 56 -6.68 -9.76 -13.53
C LEU A 56 -7.37 -10.82 -12.65
N GLY A 57 -6.68 -11.30 -11.61
CA GLY A 57 -7.25 -12.23 -10.63
C GLY A 57 -8.45 -11.64 -9.89
N ARG A 58 -8.40 -10.35 -9.57
CA ARG A 58 -9.44 -9.60 -8.84
C ARG A 58 -10.56 -9.08 -9.75
N SER A 59 -10.37 -9.10 -11.06
CA SER A 59 -11.33 -8.53 -12.01
C SER A 59 -12.62 -9.36 -12.13
N LYS A 60 -13.74 -8.69 -12.40
CA LYS A 60 -15.07 -9.30 -12.59
C LYS A 60 -15.31 -9.87 -14.00
N PHE A 61 -14.26 -9.98 -14.82
CA PHE A 61 -14.39 -10.53 -16.18
C PHE A 61 -14.68 -12.05 -16.16
N SER A 62 -15.38 -12.53 -17.19
CA SER A 62 -15.61 -13.97 -17.40
C SER A 62 -14.29 -14.72 -17.60
N ALA A 63 -14.27 -16.03 -17.29
CA ALA A 63 -13.07 -16.86 -17.40
C ALA A 63 -12.44 -16.82 -18.80
N SER A 64 -13.26 -16.83 -19.86
CA SER A 64 -12.81 -16.71 -21.25
C SER A 64 -12.12 -15.36 -21.52
N THR A 65 -12.72 -14.26 -21.06
CA THR A 65 -12.15 -12.91 -21.21
C THR A 65 -10.85 -12.77 -20.41
N LYS A 66 -10.79 -13.34 -19.20
CA LYS A 66 -9.57 -13.38 -18.39
C LYS A 66 -8.42 -14.08 -19.13
N LYS A 67 -8.67 -15.22 -19.77
CA LYS A 67 -7.65 -15.92 -20.58
C LYS A 67 -7.13 -15.05 -21.73
N LYS A 68 -8.02 -14.36 -22.45
CA LYS A 68 -7.64 -13.44 -23.54
C LYS A 68 -6.78 -12.27 -23.05
N ILE A 69 -7.15 -11.68 -21.90
CA ILE A 69 -6.37 -10.59 -21.29
C ILE A 69 -5.00 -11.10 -20.82
N ALA A 70 -4.95 -12.26 -20.15
CA ALA A 70 -3.70 -12.89 -19.73
C ALA A 70 -2.76 -13.14 -20.91
N ALA A 71 -3.28 -13.65 -22.03
CA ALA A 71 -2.49 -13.87 -23.24
C ALA A 71 -1.92 -12.56 -23.81
N CYS A 72 -2.71 -11.49 -23.85
CA CYS A 72 -2.24 -10.17 -24.27
C CYS A 72 -1.11 -9.67 -23.37
N ILE A 73 -1.30 -9.74 -22.04
CA ILE A 73 -0.30 -9.30 -21.05
C ILE A 73 0.99 -10.12 -21.21
N ASN A 74 0.90 -11.44 -21.38
CA ASN A 74 2.06 -12.31 -21.56
C ASN A 74 2.82 -12.00 -22.86
N ARG A 75 2.12 -11.72 -23.97
CA ARG A 75 2.75 -11.30 -25.22
C ARG A 75 3.49 -9.96 -25.06
N LYS A 76 2.88 -9.00 -24.35
CA LYS A 76 3.51 -7.71 -24.04
C LYS A 76 4.71 -7.87 -23.12
N ALA A 77 4.61 -8.72 -22.11
CA ALA A 77 5.73 -9.04 -21.22
C ALA A 77 6.94 -9.59 -21.99
N LYS A 78 6.70 -10.47 -22.97
CA LYS A 78 7.75 -10.98 -23.88
C LYS A 78 8.36 -9.86 -24.72
N GLN A 79 7.54 -8.98 -25.32
CA GLN A 79 8.01 -7.83 -26.10
C GLN A 79 8.88 -6.86 -25.30
N LEU A 80 8.57 -6.70 -24.02
CA LEU A 80 9.28 -5.81 -23.10
C LEU A 80 10.50 -6.47 -22.43
N GLY A 81 10.77 -7.76 -22.69
CA GLY A 81 11.88 -8.48 -22.05
C GLY A 81 11.70 -8.67 -20.54
N CYS A 82 10.45 -8.63 -20.05
CA CYS A 82 10.19 -8.78 -18.63
C CYS A 82 10.49 -10.21 -18.19
N THR A 83 11.53 -10.37 -17.37
CA THR A 83 11.80 -11.65 -16.73
C THR A 83 10.61 -11.98 -15.83
N PRO A 84 10.09 -13.22 -15.87
CA PRO A 84 9.11 -13.64 -14.88
C PRO A 84 9.79 -13.48 -13.52
N GLY A 85 9.25 -12.58 -12.69
CA GLY A 85 9.76 -12.40 -11.34
C GLY A 85 9.84 -13.78 -10.70
N LYS A 86 11.04 -14.16 -10.23
CA LYS A 86 11.19 -15.34 -9.39
C LYS A 86 10.12 -15.19 -8.31
N LYS A 87 9.28 -16.22 -8.11
CA LYS A 87 8.40 -16.20 -6.93
C LYS A 87 9.32 -15.87 -5.78
N ALA A 88 9.07 -14.75 -5.10
CA ALA A 88 9.73 -14.52 -3.85
C ALA A 88 9.48 -15.83 -3.09
N LYS A 89 10.53 -16.61 -2.83
CA LYS A 89 10.42 -17.57 -1.75
C LYS A 89 9.93 -16.69 -0.62
N ALA A 90 8.79 -17.04 -0.01
CA ALA A 90 8.45 -16.44 1.25
C ALA A 90 9.73 -16.61 2.05
N GLY A 91 10.50 -15.52 2.20
CA GLY A 91 11.60 -15.52 3.12
C GLY A 91 10.91 -15.98 4.38
N THR A 92 11.48 -16.98 5.03
CA THR A 92 11.20 -17.14 6.45
C THR A 92 11.41 -15.73 7.00
N TYR A 93 10.31 -15.01 7.23
CA TYR A 93 10.36 -13.82 8.06
C TYR A 93 11.09 -14.33 9.29
N PRO A 94 12.23 -13.76 9.69
CA PRO A 94 12.82 -14.15 10.96
C PRO A 94 11.68 -13.97 11.96
N LYS A 95 11.13 -15.10 12.42
CA LYS A 95 9.91 -15.12 13.23
C LYS A 95 10.13 -14.31 14.50
N TYR A 96 11.41 -14.10 14.83
CA TYR A 96 11.94 -13.12 15.75
C TYR A 96 13.22 -12.55 15.13
N ILE A 97 13.35 -11.23 15.08
CA ILE A 97 14.68 -10.61 15.02
C ILE A 97 15.29 -10.92 16.37
N GLU A 98 16.29 -11.81 16.42
CA GLU A 98 17.06 -12.00 17.64
C GLU A 98 17.75 -10.68 17.96
N LEU A 99 17.27 -10.02 19.02
CA LEU A 99 17.90 -8.82 19.56
C LEU A 99 19.36 -9.13 19.86
N SER A 100 20.24 -8.19 19.52
CA SER A 100 21.64 -8.22 19.90
C SER A 100 21.79 -8.27 21.42
N THR A 101 22.95 -8.71 21.91
CA THR A 101 23.22 -8.77 23.35
C THR A 101 23.05 -7.41 24.03
N GLU A 102 23.44 -6.33 23.35
CA GLU A 102 23.31 -4.95 23.85
C GLU A 102 21.85 -4.54 23.97
N GLU A 103 21.02 -4.85 22.96
CA GLU A 103 19.58 -4.59 23.02
C GLU A 103 18.92 -5.40 24.13
N LYS A 104 19.29 -6.68 24.32
CA LYS A 104 18.75 -7.50 25.42
C LYS A 104 19.08 -6.90 26.79
N MET A 105 20.32 -6.44 26.99
CA MET A 105 20.74 -5.78 28.23
C MET A 105 20.00 -4.46 28.46
N LEU A 106 19.70 -3.70 27.40
CA LEU A 106 18.92 -2.48 27.49
C LEU A 106 17.47 -2.77 27.91
N TYR A 107 16.81 -3.74 27.26
CA TYR A 107 15.43 -4.14 27.59
C TYR A 107 15.29 -4.76 28.97
N SER A 108 16.36 -5.35 29.52
CA SER A 108 16.40 -5.87 30.89
C SER A 108 16.99 -4.88 31.91
N SER A 109 17.28 -3.64 31.52
CA SER A 109 17.84 -2.65 32.43
C SER A 109 16.75 -2.03 33.31
N GLU A 110 17.09 -1.71 34.56
CA GLU A 110 16.19 -1.01 35.49
C GLU A 110 15.67 0.31 34.91
N ILE A 111 16.49 0.99 34.09
CA ILE A 111 16.13 2.23 33.40
C ILE A 111 14.96 1.99 32.44
N PHE A 112 15.02 0.91 31.66
CA PHE A 112 13.97 0.59 30.70
C PHE A 112 12.68 0.17 31.40
N GLU A 113 12.76 -0.64 32.45
CA GLU A 113 11.58 -1.03 33.25
C GLU A 113 10.91 0.19 33.89
N THR A 114 11.70 1.06 34.55
CA THR A 114 11.17 2.29 35.16
C THR A 114 10.50 3.19 34.13
N THR A 115 11.12 3.36 32.95
CA THR A 115 10.55 4.20 31.90
C THR A 115 9.27 3.61 31.33
N ARG A 116 9.22 2.28 31.13
CA ARG A 116 8.03 1.57 30.66
C ARG A 116 6.89 1.75 31.65
N ASP A 117 7.14 1.56 32.94
CA ASP A 117 6.11 1.64 33.97
C ASP A 117 5.54 3.07 34.07
N ILE A 118 6.38 4.11 33.96
CA ILE A 118 5.94 5.52 33.88
C ILE A 118 5.04 5.76 32.66
N VAL A 119 5.42 5.20 31.51
CA VAL A 119 4.65 5.35 30.26
C VAL A 119 3.31 4.59 30.35
N GLU A 120 3.31 3.39 30.92
CA GLU A 120 2.10 2.60 31.12
C GLU A 120 1.14 3.25 32.12
N GLU A 121 1.63 3.85 33.21
CA GLU A 121 0.83 4.64 34.15
C GLU A 121 0.21 5.87 33.47
N SER A 122 0.99 6.51 32.59
CA SER A 122 0.53 7.67 31.81
C SER A 122 -0.53 7.31 30.77
N ILE A 123 -0.44 6.13 30.15
CA ILE A 123 -1.41 5.64 29.16
C ILE A 123 -2.63 4.98 29.84
N GLY A 124 -2.43 4.38 31.01
CA GLY A 124 -3.44 3.62 31.76
C GLY A 124 -4.39 4.48 32.58
N SER A 125 -4.16 5.78 32.69
CA SER A 125 -5.09 6.74 33.31
C SER A 125 -6.27 7.00 32.35
N PRO A 126 -7.49 6.50 32.64
CA PRO A 126 -8.66 6.72 31.79
C PRO A 126 -9.12 8.18 31.95
N GLY A 127 -8.50 9.09 31.20
CA GLY A 127 -8.84 10.51 31.26
C GLY A 127 -7.99 11.45 30.41
N PHE A 128 -6.89 11.00 29.80
CA PHE A 128 -6.15 11.81 28.84
C PHE A 128 -6.43 11.34 27.42
N ASP A 129 -7.52 11.85 26.84
CA ASP A 129 -7.55 11.98 25.40
C ASP A 129 -6.65 13.18 25.02
N PRO A 130 -5.77 13.05 24.02
CA PRO A 130 -5.08 14.20 23.45
C PRO A 130 -5.83 14.79 22.22
N PHE A 131 -7.03 14.27 21.91
CA PHE A 131 -7.80 14.59 20.70
C PHE A 131 -9.31 14.68 20.92
N GLY A 132 -9.80 14.56 22.15
CA GLY A 132 -11.21 14.62 22.51
C GLY A 132 -11.70 16.05 22.61
N MET A 133 -12.48 16.36 21.60
CA MET A 133 -13.31 17.53 21.47
C MET A 133 -14.37 17.50 22.57
N TYR A 134 -14.29 18.46 23.50
CA TYR A 134 -15.31 19.05 24.39
C TYR A 134 -16.34 18.15 25.13
N PRO A 135 -16.63 18.43 26.42
CA PRO A 135 -17.67 17.73 27.17
C PRO A 135 -19.07 17.93 26.58
N GLU A 136 -19.82 16.83 26.53
CA GLU A 136 -21.09 16.61 25.84
C GLU A 136 -22.32 17.03 26.67
N GLU A 137 -22.24 18.15 27.38
CA GLU A 137 -23.35 18.67 28.20
C GLU A 137 -23.69 20.10 27.77
N ASP A 138 -24.28 20.25 26.58
CA ASP A 138 -25.14 21.38 26.19
C ASP A 138 -25.55 21.25 24.70
N VAL A 139 -26.23 20.16 24.33
CA VAL A 139 -26.89 20.07 23.00
C VAL A 139 -28.40 19.91 23.18
N PRO A 140 -29.21 20.94 22.84
CA PRO A 140 -30.66 20.90 23.00
C PRO A 140 -31.33 19.85 22.09
N GLU A 141 -32.43 19.31 22.61
CA GLU A 141 -33.21 18.14 22.17
C GLU A 141 -33.98 18.34 20.84
N GLU A 142 -33.37 18.90 19.79
CA GLU A 142 -34.07 19.17 18.51
C GLU A 142 -33.43 18.56 17.26
N VAL A 143 -32.44 17.67 17.39
CA VAL A 143 -31.86 16.97 16.22
C VAL A 143 -32.26 15.49 16.22
N LYS A 144 -33.55 15.22 16.44
CA LYS A 144 -34.18 13.94 16.09
C LYS A 144 -34.73 14.06 14.67
N GLN A 145 -34.46 13.04 13.86
CA GLN A 145 -35.03 12.77 12.53
C GLN A 145 -34.49 13.60 11.36
N ARG A 146 -33.54 12.98 10.64
CA ARG A 146 -33.65 12.89 9.17
C ARG A 146 -33.37 11.45 8.74
N ASP A 147 -34.47 10.74 8.55
CA ASP A 147 -34.53 9.49 7.79
C ASP A 147 -33.97 9.70 6.39
N CYS A 148 -32.90 8.98 6.04
CA CYS A 148 -32.44 8.89 4.65
C CYS A 148 -33.37 7.93 3.89
N HIS A 149 -34.41 8.49 3.27
CA HIS A 149 -35.14 7.82 2.20
C HIS A 149 -34.29 7.89 0.92
N CYS A 150 -33.98 6.73 0.33
CA CYS A 150 -33.50 6.62 -1.04
C CYS A 150 -34.69 6.19 -1.91
N GLU A 151 -35.20 7.11 -2.73
CA GLU A 151 -35.92 6.77 -3.97
C GLU A 151 -34.94 6.63 -5.14
#